data_AF-A0A0F7FTG5-F1
#
_entry.id   AF-A0A0F7FTG5-F1
#
_cell.length_a   1.000
_cell.length_b   1.000
_cell.length_c   1.000
_cell.angle_alpha   90.00
_cell.angle_beta   90.00
_cell.angle_gamma   90.00
#
_symmetry.space_group_name_H-M   'P 1'
#
loop_
_entity.id
_entity.type
_entity.pdbx_description
1 polymer ?
#
loop_
_entity_poly.entity_id
_entity_poly.type
_entity_poly.pdbx_seq_one_letter_code
_entity_poly.pdbx_strand_id
1 'polypeptide(L)'
;MTSVQFIGGEPTMHPDAEELVRHALDLGLRTEIYSNLVRVTDEWWELFQRHGVSVATSYYSDRAEQHSAMTGRRSHARTRANIEKALGLGIELRAGIVGDSGHIIDAARRDLESLGVTRIGADHVRPFGRGAREGRSDLANLCGQCGTGRASIGPNGEVSPCVFSGWLNVGNVQEVPLDAILSSAALAEANASIRSAVGAARARRADWGNCEPKQDCAPKNNCHPKQPCQPDTACRPRCTPNEECSPGPLSGCDPRN
;
A
#
# COMPACT_ATOMS: atom_id res chain seq x y z
N MET A 1 -12.23 -11.25 -0.45
CA MET A 1 -12.85 -10.29 -1.40
C MET A 1 -11.74 -9.73 -2.27
N THR A 2 -11.81 -9.95 -3.57
CA THR A 2 -10.77 -9.56 -4.54
C THR A 2 -10.88 -8.06 -4.85
N SER A 3 -9.75 -7.39 -5.03
CA SER A 3 -9.70 -5.97 -5.38
C SER A 3 -8.62 -5.70 -6.40
N VAL A 4 -8.85 -4.73 -7.27
CA VAL A 4 -7.87 -4.18 -8.20
C VAL A 4 -7.54 -2.75 -7.80
N GLN A 5 -6.27 -2.37 -7.98
CA GLN A 5 -5.83 -1.00 -7.78
C GLN A 5 -5.26 -0.48 -9.09
N PHE A 6 -5.85 0.60 -9.62
CA PHE A 6 -5.32 1.31 -10.76
C PHE A 6 -4.26 2.30 -10.27
N ILE A 7 -3.02 2.06 -10.67
CA ILE A 7 -1.84 2.87 -10.35
C ILE A 7 -1.10 3.27 -11.63
N GLY A 8 0.12 3.79 -11.49
CA GLY A 8 1.06 4.00 -12.60
C GLY A 8 1.56 5.43 -12.63
N GLY A 9 1.65 6.01 -13.83
CA GLY A 9 1.91 7.44 -13.99
C GLY A 9 0.81 8.27 -13.32
N GLU A 10 -0.28 8.53 -14.02
CA GLU A 10 -1.50 9.11 -13.46
C GLU A 10 -2.71 8.42 -14.11
N PRO A 11 -3.46 7.56 -13.39
CA PRO A 11 -4.58 6.82 -13.96
C PRO A 11 -5.63 7.72 -14.61
N THR A 12 -5.92 8.89 -14.03
CA THR A 12 -6.95 9.81 -14.57
C THR A 12 -6.58 10.45 -15.90
N MET A 13 -5.34 10.24 -16.38
CA MET A 13 -4.84 10.74 -17.66
C MET A 13 -4.85 9.68 -18.77
N HIS A 14 -5.12 8.42 -18.45
CA HIS A 14 -5.16 7.36 -19.45
C HIS A 14 -6.53 7.37 -20.16
N PRO A 15 -6.58 7.39 -21.51
CA PRO A 15 -7.83 7.53 -22.26
C PRO A 15 -8.86 6.44 -21.93
N ASP A 16 -8.39 5.21 -21.73
CA ASP A 16 -9.28 4.07 -21.50
C ASP A 16 -9.46 3.72 -20.00
N ALA A 17 -8.89 4.50 -19.06
CA ALA A 17 -8.89 4.10 -17.65
C ALA A 17 -10.30 4.09 -17.03
N GLU A 18 -11.19 4.97 -17.46
CA GLU A 18 -12.59 4.95 -16.99
C GLU A 18 -13.31 3.68 -17.41
N GLU A 19 -13.11 3.23 -18.65
CA GLU A 19 -13.69 1.99 -19.17
C GLU A 19 -13.16 0.78 -18.40
N LEU A 20 -11.85 0.73 -18.15
CA LEU A 20 -11.22 -0.34 -17.38
C LEU A 20 -11.74 -0.40 -15.94
N VAL A 21 -11.94 0.76 -15.30
CA VAL A 21 -12.52 0.82 -13.95
C VAL A 21 -13.97 0.33 -13.96
N ARG A 22 -14.79 0.74 -14.93
CA ARG A 22 -16.18 0.26 -15.07
C ARG A 22 -16.22 -1.24 -15.27
N HIS A 23 -15.37 -1.77 -16.15
CA HIS A 23 -15.26 -3.20 -16.38
C HIS A 23 -14.90 -3.98 -15.11
N ALA A 24 -13.95 -3.48 -14.31
CA ALA A 24 -13.61 -4.10 -13.04
C ALA A 24 -14.79 -4.12 -12.05
N LEU A 25 -15.57 -3.03 -11.99
CA LEU A 25 -16.76 -2.94 -11.15
C LEU A 25 -17.86 -3.90 -11.61
N ASP A 26 -18.08 -4.03 -12.93
CA ASP A 26 -19.07 -4.95 -13.52
C ASP A 26 -18.73 -6.42 -13.23
N LEU A 27 -17.43 -6.73 -13.07
CA LEU A 27 -16.93 -8.03 -12.60
C LEU A 27 -17.05 -8.22 -11.08
N GLY A 28 -17.61 -7.25 -10.35
CA GLY A 28 -17.79 -7.29 -8.89
C GLY A 28 -16.52 -7.08 -8.09
N LEU A 29 -15.45 -6.55 -8.71
CA LEU A 29 -14.21 -6.23 -8.01
C LEU A 29 -14.37 -4.90 -7.26
N ARG A 30 -13.77 -4.80 -6.07
CA ARG A 30 -13.52 -3.49 -5.46
C ARG A 30 -12.36 -2.82 -6.18
N THR A 31 -12.50 -1.55 -6.48
CA THR A 31 -11.56 -0.83 -7.33
C THR A 31 -11.03 0.39 -6.59
N GLU A 32 -9.71 0.44 -6.38
CA GLU A 32 -9.06 1.62 -5.81
C GLU A 32 -8.27 2.38 -6.88
N ILE A 33 -8.48 3.69 -7.01
CA ILE A 33 -7.73 4.55 -7.93
C ILE A 33 -6.66 5.29 -7.12
N TYR A 34 -5.39 5.03 -7.42
CA TYR A 34 -4.28 5.78 -6.86
C TYR A 34 -3.93 6.94 -7.80
N SER A 35 -4.36 8.15 -7.45
CA SER A 35 -4.18 9.37 -8.25
C SER A 35 -3.40 10.43 -7.47
N ASN A 36 -2.67 11.31 -8.16
CA ASN A 36 -2.14 12.53 -7.54
C ASN A 36 -3.22 13.60 -7.25
N LEU A 37 -4.46 13.34 -7.68
CA LEU A 37 -5.63 14.20 -7.53
C LEU A 37 -5.40 15.65 -8.00
N VAL A 38 -4.61 15.85 -9.05
CA VAL A 38 -4.39 17.19 -9.62
C VAL A 38 -5.40 17.50 -10.71
N ARG A 39 -5.55 16.62 -11.71
CA ARG A 39 -6.51 16.77 -12.81
C ARG A 39 -7.53 15.64 -12.74
N VAL A 40 -8.76 16.00 -12.39
CA VAL A 40 -9.90 15.10 -12.26
C VAL A 40 -11.03 15.74 -13.03
N THR A 41 -11.51 15.07 -14.08
CA THR A 41 -12.64 15.53 -14.89
C THR A 41 -13.96 15.22 -14.18
N ASP A 42 -15.08 15.71 -14.71
CA ASP A 42 -16.40 15.47 -14.12
C ASP A 42 -16.79 13.99 -14.21
N GLU A 43 -16.40 13.31 -15.29
CA GLU A 43 -16.62 11.87 -15.47
C GLU A 43 -15.90 11.04 -14.40
N TRP A 44 -14.67 11.43 -14.03
CA TRP A 44 -13.96 10.82 -12.90
C TRP A 44 -14.64 11.09 -11.56
N TRP A 45 -15.20 12.29 -11.35
CA TRP A 45 -15.94 12.59 -10.12
C TRP A 45 -17.22 11.75 -10.01
N GLU A 46 -17.92 11.49 -11.11
CA GLU A 46 -19.03 10.55 -11.14
C GLU A 46 -18.58 9.12 -10.82
N LEU A 47 -17.42 8.70 -11.35
CA LEU A 47 -16.89 7.36 -11.14
C LEU A 47 -16.44 7.13 -9.69
N PHE A 48 -15.78 8.11 -9.07
CA PHE A 48 -15.35 8.04 -7.67
C PHE A 48 -16.50 7.90 -6.68
N GLN A 49 -17.70 8.37 -7.02
CA GLN A 49 -18.89 8.24 -6.18
C GLN A 49 -19.60 6.88 -6.31
N ARG A 50 -19.18 6.01 -7.23
CA ARG A 50 -19.80 4.68 -7.37
C ARG A 50 -19.45 3.77 -6.21
N HIS A 51 -20.44 2.99 -5.78
CA HIS A 51 -20.21 1.94 -4.78
C HIS A 51 -19.13 0.94 -5.25
N GLY A 52 -18.21 0.60 -4.35
CA GLY A 52 -17.08 -0.28 -4.66
C GLY A 52 -15.84 0.44 -5.19
N VAL A 53 -15.92 1.76 -5.41
CA VAL A 53 -14.77 2.61 -5.75
C VAL A 53 -14.22 3.30 -4.51
N SER A 54 -12.89 3.31 -4.38
CA SER A 54 -12.18 4.11 -3.40
C SER A 54 -11.02 4.87 -4.05
N VAL A 55 -10.58 5.95 -3.43
CA VAL A 55 -9.48 6.79 -3.92
C VAL A 55 -8.31 6.74 -2.94
N ALA A 56 -7.10 6.63 -3.50
CA ALA A 56 -5.86 6.82 -2.78
C ALA A 56 -5.07 7.98 -3.40
N THR A 57 -4.44 8.79 -2.56
CA THR A 57 -3.55 9.87 -3.03
C THR A 57 -2.23 9.87 -2.28
N SER A 58 -1.16 10.29 -2.94
CA SER A 58 0.09 10.61 -2.27
C SER A 58 0.08 12.07 -1.80
N TYR A 59 0.71 12.32 -0.65
CA TYR A 59 0.88 13.65 -0.09
C TYR A 59 2.28 13.79 0.52
N TYR A 60 2.96 14.91 0.25
CA TYR A 60 4.40 15.02 0.56
C TYR A 60 4.74 16.03 1.65
N SER A 61 3.92 17.07 1.83
CA SER A 61 4.14 18.13 2.83
C SER A 61 2.90 19.02 2.93
N ASP A 62 2.69 19.60 4.10
CA ASP A 62 1.74 20.70 4.34
C ASP A 62 2.17 22.01 3.66
N ARG A 63 3.47 22.14 3.35
CA ARG A 63 4.03 23.31 2.67
C ARG A 63 4.06 23.12 1.15
N ALA A 64 3.43 24.07 0.44
CA ALA A 64 3.34 24.04 -1.02
C ALA A 64 4.70 23.94 -1.73
N GLU A 65 5.72 24.63 -1.23
CA GLU A 65 7.08 24.63 -1.81
C GLU A 65 7.73 23.26 -1.71
N GLN A 66 7.64 22.61 -0.54
CA GLN A 66 8.21 21.29 -0.30
C GLN A 66 7.49 20.21 -1.10
N HIS A 67 6.15 20.27 -1.14
CA HIS A 67 5.36 19.38 -1.97
C HIS A 67 5.68 19.55 -3.46
N SER A 68 5.90 20.80 -3.90
CA SER A 68 6.26 21.09 -5.29
C SER A 68 7.65 20.57 -5.64
N ALA A 69 8.61 20.68 -4.71
CA ALA A 69 9.95 20.12 -4.88
C ALA A 69 9.91 18.59 -5.05
N MET A 70 9.10 17.89 -4.25
CA MET A 70 8.96 16.43 -4.36
C MET A 70 8.25 15.97 -5.64
N THR A 71 7.24 16.72 -6.07
CA THR A 71 6.43 16.34 -7.25
C THR A 71 6.98 16.88 -8.58
N GLY A 72 7.94 17.81 -8.53
CA GLY A 72 8.46 18.55 -9.68
C GLY A 72 7.46 19.52 -10.31
N ARG A 73 6.36 19.85 -9.61
CA ARG A 73 5.26 20.67 -10.14
C ARG A 73 4.49 21.37 -9.03
N ARG A 74 3.88 22.53 -9.32
CA ARG A 74 2.99 23.24 -8.38
C ARG A 74 1.63 22.55 -8.25
N SER A 75 1.59 21.42 -7.55
CA SER A 75 0.40 20.54 -7.42
C SER A 75 -0.37 20.73 -6.11
N HIS A 76 0.30 21.18 -5.04
CA HIS A 76 -0.20 21.15 -3.67
C HIS A 76 -1.62 21.72 -3.49
N ALA A 77 -1.85 22.97 -3.89
CA ALA A 77 -3.15 23.63 -3.75
C ALA A 77 -4.28 22.88 -4.48
N ARG A 78 -4.00 22.33 -5.67
CA ARG A 78 -4.98 21.55 -6.45
C ARG A 78 -5.28 20.21 -5.80
N THR A 79 -4.24 19.49 -5.37
CA THR A 79 -4.41 18.21 -4.65
C THR A 79 -5.22 18.43 -3.37
N ARG A 80 -4.92 19.48 -2.59
CA ARG A 80 -5.65 19.82 -1.36
C ARG A 80 -7.12 20.14 -1.63
N ALA A 81 -7.41 20.99 -2.62
CA ALA A 81 -8.79 21.32 -3.00
C ALA A 81 -9.58 20.09 -3.50
N ASN A 82 -8.93 19.18 -4.23
CA ASN A 82 -9.58 17.96 -4.70
C ASN A 82 -9.77 16.92 -3.58
N ILE A 83 -8.88 16.89 -2.57
CA ILE A 83 -9.10 16.12 -1.33
C ILE A 83 -10.35 16.64 -0.61
N GLU A 84 -10.46 17.95 -0.39
CA GLU A 84 -11.63 18.58 0.22
C GLU A 84 -12.92 18.26 -0.56
N LYS A 85 -12.87 18.36 -1.91
CA LYS A 85 -13.99 17.98 -2.78
C LYS A 85 -14.37 16.51 -2.63
N ALA A 86 -13.39 15.60 -2.62
CA ALA A 86 -13.66 14.17 -2.48
C ALA A 86 -14.35 13.84 -1.15
N LEU A 87 -13.87 14.44 -0.05
CA LEU A 87 -14.48 14.30 1.28
C LEU A 87 -15.88 14.89 1.33
N GLY A 88 -16.10 16.07 0.72
CA GLY A 88 -17.42 16.72 0.65
C GLY A 88 -18.45 15.90 -0.14
N LEU A 89 -18.01 15.07 -1.08
CA LEU A 89 -18.85 14.12 -1.84
C LEU A 89 -19.01 12.76 -1.13
N GLY A 90 -18.41 12.56 0.05
CA GLY A 90 -18.48 11.29 0.77
C GLY A 90 -17.69 10.14 0.13
N ILE A 91 -16.73 10.45 -0.75
CA ILE A 91 -15.90 9.44 -1.42
C ILE A 91 -14.94 8.80 -0.41
N GLU A 92 -14.80 7.46 -0.45
CA GLU A 92 -13.84 6.74 0.37
C GLU A 92 -12.40 7.11 -0.03
N LEU A 93 -11.75 7.96 0.75
CA LEU A 93 -10.41 8.47 0.47
C LEU A 93 -9.39 7.98 1.51
N ARG A 94 -8.20 7.59 1.04
CA ARG A 94 -7.00 7.47 1.89
C ARG A 94 -5.84 8.29 1.34
N ALA A 95 -4.99 8.78 2.24
CA ALA A 95 -3.77 9.50 1.89
C ALA A 95 -2.54 8.72 2.35
N GLY A 96 -1.53 8.64 1.49
CA GLY A 96 -0.20 8.12 1.81
C GLY A 96 0.80 9.26 1.90
N ILE A 97 1.36 9.47 3.08
CA ILE A 97 2.42 10.45 3.29
C ILE A 97 3.76 9.81 2.90
N VAL A 98 4.55 10.50 2.10
CA VAL A 98 5.92 10.08 1.77
C VAL A 98 6.90 11.15 2.19
N GLY A 99 7.77 10.85 3.16
CA GLY A 99 8.77 11.80 3.66
C GLY A 99 9.89 11.15 4.46
N ASP A 100 11.03 11.83 4.54
CA ASP A 100 12.25 11.27 5.15
C ASP A 100 12.47 11.72 6.61
N SER A 101 11.64 12.63 7.13
CA SER A 101 11.76 13.14 8.49
C SER A 101 10.43 13.05 9.24
N GLY A 102 10.50 12.70 10.53
CA GLY A 102 9.31 12.60 11.39
C GLY A 102 8.53 13.92 11.47
N HIS A 103 9.23 15.05 11.50
CA HIS A 103 8.58 16.36 11.58
C HIS A 103 7.77 16.71 10.31
N ILE A 104 8.26 16.36 9.12
CA ILE A 104 7.52 16.56 7.85
C ILE A 104 6.30 15.65 7.83
N ILE A 105 6.49 14.38 8.20
CA ILE A 105 5.39 13.40 8.24
C ILE A 105 4.30 13.85 9.20
N ASP A 106 4.66 14.33 10.40
CA ASP A 106 3.71 14.79 11.41
C ASP A 106 2.99 16.07 10.97
N ALA A 107 3.67 16.99 10.29
CA ALA A 107 3.05 18.20 9.77
C ALA A 107 2.06 17.89 8.63
N ALA A 108 2.47 17.08 7.67
CA ALA A 108 1.62 16.61 6.57
C ALA A 108 0.39 15.84 7.09
N ARG A 109 0.57 15.02 8.15
CA ARG A 109 -0.52 14.31 8.80
C ARG A 109 -1.53 15.27 9.42
N ARG A 110 -1.09 16.25 10.21
CA ARG A 110 -1.98 17.24 10.82
C ARG A 110 -2.77 18.04 9.78
N ASP A 111 -2.13 18.41 8.67
CA ASP A 111 -2.81 19.11 7.58
C ASP A 111 -3.89 18.22 6.94
N LEU A 112 -3.59 16.96 6.60
CA LEU A 112 -4.59 16.02 6.08
C LEU A 112 -5.73 15.75 7.08
N GLU A 113 -5.43 15.62 8.37
CA GLU A 113 -6.44 15.49 9.43
C GLU A 113 -7.32 16.73 9.51
N SER A 114 -6.76 17.93 9.34
CA SER A 114 -7.53 19.19 9.31
C SER A 114 -8.49 19.30 8.12
N LEU A 115 -8.22 18.59 7.03
CA LEU A 115 -9.14 18.47 5.89
C LEU A 115 -10.26 17.48 6.15
N GLY A 116 -10.14 16.61 7.15
CA GLY A 116 -11.08 15.53 7.45
C GLY A 116 -10.67 14.16 6.90
N VAL A 117 -9.42 13.97 6.44
CA VAL A 117 -8.94 12.65 6.02
C VAL A 117 -8.72 11.77 7.26
N THR A 118 -9.39 10.62 7.31
CA THR A 118 -9.31 9.69 8.46
C THR A 118 -8.34 8.53 8.24
N ARG A 119 -8.07 8.17 6.98
CA ARG A 119 -7.22 7.03 6.60
C ARG A 119 -5.88 7.52 6.08
N ILE A 120 -4.90 7.65 6.98
CA ILE A 120 -3.58 8.24 6.66
C ILE A 120 -2.45 7.27 7.00
N GLY A 121 -1.79 6.75 5.96
CA GLY A 121 -0.54 5.99 6.07
C GLY A 121 0.68 6.90 5.92
N ALA A 122 1.83 6.47 6.42
CA ALA A 122 3.10 7.15 6.19
C ALA A 122 4.19 6.14 5.80
N ASP A 123 5.00 6.50 4.82
CA ASP A 123 6.16 5.74 4.36
C ASP A 123 7.34 6.69 4.08
N HIS A 124 8.53 6.12 3.97
CA HIS A 124 9.74 6.84 3.59
C HIS A 124 9.93 6.79 2.07
N VAL A 125 10.80 7.66 1.54
CA VAL A 125 11.16 7.58 0.13
C VAL A 125 11.95 6.28 -0.10
N ARG A 126 11.37 5.38 -0.89
CA ARG A 126 12.03 4.14 -1.27
C ARG A 126 12.94 4.37 -2.49
N PRO A 127 14.10 3.69 -2.59
CA PRO A 127 15.07 3.88 -3.66
C PRO A 127 14.66 3.18 -4.96
N PHE A 128 13.43 3.41 -5.44
CA PHE A 128 12.88 2.83 -6.65
C PHE A 128 12.28 3.93 -7.55
N GLY A 129 12.31 3.71 -8.87
CA GLY A 129 11.83 4.69 -9.84
C GLY A 129 12.51 6.05 -9.65
N ARG A 130 11.71 7.12 -9.53
CA ARG A 130 12.21 8.50 -9.29
C ARG A 130 12.93 8.69 -7.95
N GLY A 131 12.76 7.77 -7.00
CA GLY A 131 13.47 7.78 -5.72
C GLY A 131 14.83 7.07 -5.75
N ALA A 132 15.17 6.38 -6.84
CA ALA A 132 16.45 5.71 -6.96
C ALA A 132 17.58 6.74 -7.09
N ARG A 133 18.55 6.70 -6.17
CA ARG A 133 19.87 7.31 -6.36
C ARG A 133 20.72 6.32 -7.15
N GLU A 134 21.50 6.80 -8.11
CA GLU A 134 22.28 6.03 -9.10
C GLU A 134 22.64 4.61 -8.64
N GLY A 135 21.95 3.60 -9.18
CA GLY A 135 22.11 2.21 -8.77
C GLY A 135 20.97 1.31 -9.25
N ARG A 136 21.30 0.05 -9.57
CA ARG A 136 20.33 -0.99 -9.96
C ARG A 136 19.44 -1.29 -8.77
N SER A 137 18.13 -1.45 -9.02
CA SER A 137 17.17 -1.79 -7.98
C SER A 137 17.59 -3.06 -7.22
N ASP A 138 17.82 -2.92 -5.92
CA ASP A 138 18.31 -3.99 -5.05
C ASP A 138 17.14 -4.65 -4.31
N LEU A 139 17.12 -5.98 -4.34
CA LEU A 139 16.17 -6.80 -3.60
C LEU A 139 16.20 -6.49 -2.10
N ALA A 140 17.37 -6.13 -1.56
CA ALA A 140 17.54 -5.81 -0.15
C ALA A 140 16.73 -4.58 0.32
N ASN A 141 16.33 -3.70 -0.60
CA ASN A 141 15.54 -2.49 -0.30
C ASN A 141 14.03 -2.74 -0.37
N LEU A 142 13.59 -3.96 -0.68
CA LEU A 142 12.18 -4.34 -0.68
C LEU A 142 11.68 -4.65 0.74
N CYS A 143 10.36 -4.69 0.93
CA CYS A 143 9.77 -4.93 2.26
C CYS A 143 9.79 -6.40 2.70
N GLY A 144 10.09 -7.34 1.80
CA GLY A 144 10.07 -8.79 2.06
C GLY A 144 8.70 -9.46 1.89
N GLN A 145 7.64 -8.68 1.62
CA GLN A 145 6.25 -9.17 1.44
C GLN A 145 5.77 -9.10 -0.02
N CYS A 146 6.70 -8.91 -0.96
CA CYS A 146 6.38 -8.90 -2.38
C CYS A 146 5.83 -10.27 -2.79
N GLY A 147 4.80 -10.29 -3.64
CA GLY A 147 4.09 -11.50 -4.03
C GLY A 147 3.17 -12.11 -2.96
N THR A 148 3.13 -11.56 -1.74
CA THR A 148 2.22 -12.03 -0.69
C THR A 148 0.87 -11.32 -0.80
N GLY A 149 -0.12 -12.03 -1.37
CA GLY A 149 -1.50 -11.54 -1.51
C GLY A 149 -1.69 -10.38 -2.49
N ARG A 150 -0.66 -10.06 -3.29
CA ARG A 150 -0.70 -9.05 -4.36
C ARG A 150 0.29 -9.42 -5.46
N ALA A 151 0.02 -8.91 -6.65
CA ALA A 151 0.97 -8.83 -7.76
C ALA A 151 0.71 -7.52 -8.51
N SER A 152 1.65 -7.12 -9.36
CA SER A 152 1.47 -5.98 -10.27
C SER A 152 1.56 -6.44 -11.72
N ILE A 153 0.74 -5.81 -12.56
CA ILE A 153 0.73 -6.02 -14.01
C ILE A 153 1.16 -4.69 -14.65
N GLY A 154 2.19 -4.75 -15.48
CA GLY A 154 2.69 -3.61 -16.26
C GLY A 154 1.81 -3.31 -17.48
N PRO A 155 2.04 -2.17 -18.15
CA PRO A 155 1.25 -1.75 -19.33
C PRO A 155 1.39 -2.69 -20.53
N ASN A 156 2.46 -3.50 -20.58
CA ASN A 156 2.73 -4.52 -21.59
C ASN A 156 2.30 -5.93 -21.15
N GLY A 157 1.57 -6.06 -20.04
CA GLY A 157 1.11 -7.34 -19.50
C GLY A 157 2.13 -8.09 -18.65
N GLU A 158 3.35 -7.58 -18.46
CA GLU A 158 4.35 -8.20 -17.60
C GLU A 158 3.90 -8.23 -16.14
N VAL A 159 3.98 -9.39 -15.51
CA VAL A 159 3.60 -9.61 -14.13
C VAL A 159 4.85 -9.57 -13.26
N SER A 160 4.75 -8.90 -12.12
CA SER A 160 5.81 -8.83 -11.11
C SER A 160 5.24 -9.01 -9.69
N PRO A 161 6.07 -9.42 -8.71
CA PRO A 161 5.60 -9.66 -7.34
C PRO A 161 4.95 -8.44 -6.66
N CYS A 162 5.36 -7.22 -7.00
CA CYS A 162 4.76 -5.96 -6.56
C CYS A 162 5.25 -4.78 -7.42
N VAL A 163 4.60 -3.62 -7.28
CA VAL A 163 4.95 -2.38 -8.00
C VAL A 163 6.41 -1.96 -7.82
N PHE A 164 6.99 -2.23 -6.64
CA PHE A 164 8.38 -1.92 -6.36
C PHE A 164 9.36 -2.97 -6.86
N SER A 165 8.91 -4.05 -7.48
CA SER A 165 9.75 -5.11 -8.05
C SER A 165 9.44 -5.30 -9.54
N GLY A 166 9.09 -4.23 -10.25
CA GLY A 166 8.67 -4.29 -11.66
C GLY A 166 9.71 -4.90 -12.60
N TRP A 167 11.01 -4.86 -12.25
CA TRP A 167 12.08 -5.50 -13.02
C TRP A 167 12.15 -7.02 -12.83
N LEU A 168 11.47 -7.59 -11.82
CA LEU A 168 11.36 -9.03 -11.62
C LEU A 168 10.11 -9.54 -12.34
N ASN A 169 10.24 -9.68 -13.65
CA ASN A 169 9.20 -10.28 -14.48
C ASN A 169 9.07 -11.78 -14.14
N VAL A 170 7.84 -12.22 -13.84
CA VAL A 170 7.49 -13.62 -13.52
C VAL A 170 6.52 -14.25 -14.52
N GLY A 171 6.16 -13.53 -15.58
CA GLY A 171 5.26 -13.97 -16.66
C GLY A 171 4.57 -12.81 -17.37
N ASN A 172 3.82 -13.09 -18.44
CA ASN A 172 3.01 -12.09 -19.15
C ASN A 172 1.56 -12.58 -19.32
N VAL A 173 0.58 -11.76 -18.89
CA VAL A 173 -0.85 -12.10 -18.97
C VAL A 173 -1.39 -12.20 -20.41
N GLN A 174 -0.66 -11.68 -21.39
CA GLN A 174 -1.00 -11.81 -22.81
C GLN A 174 -0.63 -13.19 -23.37
N GLU A 175 0.25 -13.92 -22.69
CA GLU A 175 0.75 -15.23 -23.12
C GLU A 175 0.18 -16.37 -22.27
N VAL A 176 0.07 -16.14 -20.96
CA VAL A 176 -0.30 -17.15 -19.97
C VAL A 176 -1.42 -16.61 -19.07
N PRO A 177 -2.45 -17.43 -18.74
CA PRO A 177 -3.47 -17.04 -17.78
C PRO A 177 -2.89 -16.56 -16.44
N LEU A 178 -3.50 -15.52 -15.85
CA LEU A 178 -2.98 -14.87 -14.64
C LEU A 178 -2.88 -15.85 -13.45
N ASP A 179 -3.83 -16.77 -13.29
CA ASP A 179 -3.82 -17.77 -12.22
C ASP A 179 -2.62 -18.73 -12.30
N ALA A 180 -2.24 -19.13 -13.53
CA ALA A 180 -1.06 -19.93 -13.78
C ALA A 180 0.24 -19.17 -13.47
N ILE A 181 0.29 -17.87 -13.79
CA ILE A 181 1.44 -17.02 -13.42
C ILE A 181 1.54 -16.86 -11.90
N LEU A 182 0.41 -16.61 -11.21
CA LEU A 182 0.38 -16.43 -9.75
C LEU A 182 0.67 -17.72 -8.97
N SER A 183 0.52 -18.88 -9.61
CA SER A 183 0.84 -20.20 -9.06
C SER A 183 2.19 -20.74 -9.58
N SER A 184 2.94 -19.94 -10.33
CA SER A 184 4.16 -20.38 -11.00
C SER A 184 5.35 -20.56 -10.05
N ALA A 185 6.26 -21.46 -10.42
CA ALA A 185 7.56 -21.59 -9.76
C ALA A 185 8.37 -20.28 -9.84
N ALA A 186 8.27 -19.53 -10.94
CA ALA A 186 8.95 -18.25 -11.13
C ALA A 186 8.56 -17.22 -10.05
N LEU A 187 7.27 -17.09 -9.74
CA LEU A 187 6.82 -16.21 -8.65
C LEU A 187 7.30 -16.71 -7.28
N ALA A 188 7.27 -18.02 -7.04
CA ALA A 188 7.77 -18.61 -5.79
C ALA A 188 9.27 -18.33 -5.58
N GLU A 189 10.08 -18.50 -6.62
CA GLU A 189 11.52 -18.22 -6.62
C GLU A 189 11.85 -16.73 -6.45
N ALA A 190 11.10 -15.85 -7.14
CA ALA A 190 11.24 -14.41 -6.96
C ALA A 190 10.95 -14.02 -5.50
N ASN A 191 9.86 -14.54 -4.93
CA ASN A 191 9.48 -14.27 -3.55
C ASN A 191 10.52 -14.79 -2.55
N ALA A 192 11.07 -15.99 -2.78
CA ALA A 192 12.13 -16.56 -1.95
C ALA A 192 13.42 -15.72 -2.01
N SER A 193 13.80 -15.27 -3.20
CA SER A 193 14.98 -14.43 -3.42
C SER A 193 14.86 -13.09 -2.71
N ILE A 194 13.68 -12.46 -2.78
CA ILE A 194 13.39 -11.20 -2.07
C ILE A 194 13.48 -11.40 -0.56
N ARG A 195 12.82 -12.43 -0.01
CA ARG A 195 12.85 -12.71 1.43
C ARG A 195 14.27 -12.97 1.94
N SER A 196 15.05 -13.73 1.18
CA SER A 196 16.45 -14.03 1.51
C SER A 196 17.31 -12.76 1.52
N ALA A 197 17.22 -11.93 0.47
CA ALA A 197 17.99 -10.69 0.38
C ALA A 197 17.65 -9.70 1.50
N VAL A 198 16.35 -9.51 1.78
CA VAL A 198 15.87 -8.64 2.86
C VAL A 198 16.30 -9.18 4.23
N GLY A 199 16.19 -10.50 4.44
CA GLY A 199 16.64 -11.16 5.68
C GLY A 199 18.14 -10.97 5.92
N ALA A 200 18.96 -11.18 4.90
CA ALA A 200 20.41 -10.97 4.96
C ALA A 200 20.77 -9.49 5.22
N ALA A 201 20.06 -8.55 4.60
CA ALA A 201 20.28 -7.12 4.81
C ALA A 201 19.93 -6.68 6.24
N ARG A 202 18.84 -7.21 6.81
CA ARG A 202 18.46 -6.97 8.21
C ARG A 202 19.48 -7.56 9.18
N ALA A 203 19.96 -8.78 8.94
CA ALA A 203 20.96 -9.43 9.78
C ALA A 203 22.31 -8.68 9.81
N ARG A 204 22.72 -8.06 8.69
CA ARG A 204 23.94 -7.25 8.60
C ARG A 204 23.82 -5.88 9.28
N ARG A 205 22.59 -5.41 9.54
CA ARG A 205 22.30 -4.10 10.11
C ARG A 205 21.86 -4.27 11.56
N ALA A 206 22.81 -4.55 12.44
CA ALA A 206 22.59 -4.72 13.89
C ALA A 206 22.11 -3.45 14.63
N ASP A 207 21.92 -2.32 13.93
CA ASP A 207 21.62 -0.99 14.49
C ASP A 207 20.37 -0.32 13.88
N TRP A 208 19.56 -1.06 13.11
CA TRP A 208 18.23 -0.58 12.74
C TRP A 208 17.25 -0.96 13.85
N GLY A 209 17.21 -0.12 14.88
CA GLY A 209 16.30 -0.24 16.01
C GLY A 209 14.90 -0.61 15.55
N ASN A 210 14.46 -1.80 15.96
CA ASN A 210 13.12 -2.39 15.95
C ASN A 210 12.04 -1.78 15.03
N CYS A 211 12.40 -1.43 13.80
CA CYS A 211 11.44 -1.10 12.76
C CYS A 211 11.03 -2.42 12.13
N GLU A 212 10.21 -3.17 12.87
CA GLU A 212 9.29 -4.11 12.24
C GLU A 212 8.62 -3.37 11.07
N PRO A 213 8.55 -3.96 9.86
CA PRO A 213 7.80 -3.35 8.78
C PRO A 213 6.36 -3.20 9.28
N LYS A 214 5.95 -1.97 9.61
CA LYS A 214 4.56 -1.66 9.97
C LYS A 214 3.68 -2.28 8.89
N GLN A 215 2.72 -3.07 9.34
CA GLN A 215 1.86 -3.96 8.55
C GLN A 215 0.92 -3.24 7.56
N ASP A 216 1.26 -2.05 7.07
CA ASP A 216 0.32 -1.20 6.35
C ASP A 216 0.39 -1.45 4.84
N CYS A 217 0.28 -2.72 4.47
CA CYS A 217 0.08 -3.15 3.10
C CYS A 217 -1.30 -3.77 2.87
N ALA A 218 -2.20 -3.85 3.85
CA ALA A 218 -3.59 -4.27 3.66
C ALA A 218 -4.59 -3.28 4.29
N PRO A 219 -5.81 -3.14 3.73
CA PRO A 219 -6.84 -2.29 4.31
C PRO A 219 -7.53 -3.07 5.41
N LYS A 220 -7.15 -2.82 6.66
CA LYS A 220 -8.02 -2.86 7.85
C LYS A 220 -7.18 -2.54 9.09
N ASN A 221 -7.59 -1.47 9.76
CA ASN A 221 -7.30 -1.09 11.14
C ASN A 221 -6.05 -0.23 11.40
N ASN A 222 -6.33 0.81 12.17
CA ASN A 222 -5.47 1.91 12.55
C ASN A 222 -4.63 1.50 13.77
N CYS A 223 -3.30 1.59 13.68
CA CYS A 223 -2.44 1.60 14.87
C CYS A 223 -1.68 2.93 14.94
N HIS A 224 -2.13 3.81 15.84
CA HIS A 224 -1.41 5.04 16.19
C HIS A 224 -0.22 4.74 17.11
N PRO A 225 0.93 5.41 16.94
CA PRO A 225 2.17 5.11 17.68
C PRO A 225 2.25 5.70 19.11
N LYS A 226 1.12 6.01 19.77
CA LYS A 226 1.14 6.62 21.12
C LYS A 226 0.20 6.01 22.17
N GLN A 227 -0.28 4.78 21.97
CA GLN A 227 -0.88 4.01 23.07
C GLN A 227 -0.30 2.60 23.08
N PRO A 228 0.10 2.06 24.25
CA PRO A 228 0.53 0.66 24.34
C PRO A 228 -0.66 -0.22 23.96
N CYS A 229 -0.43 -1.15 23.02
CA CYS A 229 -1.39 -2.16 22.62
C CYS A 229 -1.86 -2.93 23.86
N GLN A 230 -3.05 -2.61 24.37
CA GLN A 230 -3.71 -3.50 25.31
C GLN A 230 -4.33 -4.63 24.49
N PRO A 231 -4.04 -5.90 24.82
CA PRO A 231 -4.70 -7.01 24.15
C PRO A 231 -6.20 -6.96 24.46
N ASP A 232 -7.01 -6.94 23.40
CA ASP A 232 -8.46 -7.11 23.51
C ASP A 232 -8.77 -8.37 24.33
N THR A 233 -9.75 -8.20 25.20
CA THR A 233 -10.02 -9.01 26.39
C THR A 233 -10.75 -10.32 26.05
N ALA A 234 -10.26 -11.11 25.10
CA ALA A 234 -10.95 -12.31 24.62
C ALA A 234 -10.12 -13.59 24.48
N CYS A 235 -8.84 -13.61 24.88
CA CYS A 235 -8.06 -14.85 24.95
C CYS A 235 -7.22 -14.89 26.22
N ARG A 236 -7.71 -15.62 27.24
CA ARG A 236 -6.86 -16.13 28.32
C ARG A 236 -7.08 -17.64 28.45
N PRO A 237 -6.02 -18.43 28.36
CA PRO A 237 -5.70 -19.40 29.40
C PRO A 237 -4.61 -18.80 30.29
N ARG A 238 -4.80 -18.91 31.61
CA ARG A 238 -3.86 -18.42 32.62
C ARG A 238 -2.62 -19.30 32.62
N CYS A 239 -1.48 -18.76 32.22
CA CYS A 239 -0.16 -19.31 32.55
C CYS A 239 0.68 -18.21 33.21
N THR A 240 1.20 -18.49 34.40
CA THR A 240 2.03 -17.58 35.21
C THR A 240 3.52 -17.69 34.83
N PRO A 241 4.35 -16.68 35.12
CA PRO A 241 5.58 -16.38 34.36
C PRO A 241 6.80 -17.31 34.50
N ASN A 242 6.69 -18.59 34.91
CA ASN A 242 7.89 -19.37 35.25
C ASN A 242 7.94 -20.86 34.80
N GLU A 243 7.24 -21.24 33.73
CA GLU A 243 7.42 -22.59 33.13
C GLU A 243 7.56 -22.53 31.60
N GLU A 244 8.60 -23.21 31.08
CA GLU A 244 8.87 -23.35 29.64
C GLU A 244 7.76 -24.18 28.96
N CYS A 245 7.00 -23.57 28.07
CA CYS A 245 5.95 -24.26 27.31
C CYS A 245 6.55 -25.03 26.12
N SER A 246 6.56 -26.37 26.21
CA SER A 246 6.78 -27.26 25.07
C SER A 246 5.44 -27.65 24.41
N PRO A 247 5.38 -27.81 23.07
CA PRO A 247 4.12 -28.03 22.36
C PRO A 247 3.61 -29.47 22.50
N GLY A 248 2.40 -29.62 23.04
CA GLY A 248 1.63 -30.88 23.06
C GLY A 248 0.21 -30.66 22.50
N PRO A 249 -0.49 -31.71 22.02
CA PRO A 249 -1.58 -31.58 21.07
C PRO A 249 -2.91 -31.15 21.71
N LEU A 250 -3.61 -30.29 20.98
CA LEU A 250 -4.95 -29.77 21.26
C LEU A 250 -5.98 -30.88 21.49
N SER A 251 -6.76 -30.78 22.57
CA SER A 251 -8.02 -31.51 22.70
C SER A 251 -9.15 -30.61 23.23
N GLY A 252 -10.24 -30.58 22.47
CA GLY A 252 -11.62 -30.55 22.95
C GLY A 252 -12.20 -29.21 23.44
N CYS A 253 -12.98 -28.56 22.58
CA CYS A 253 -14.07 -27.67 23.00
C CYS A 253 -15.26 -28.50 23.51
N ASP A 254 -15.88 -28.10 24.61
CA ASP A 254 -17.26 -28.50 24.96
C ASP A 254 -17.99 -27.30 25.59
N PRO A 255 -19.12 -26.81 25.02
CA PRO A 255 -19.87 -25.72 25.60
C PRO A 255 -20.90 -26.26 26.59
N ARG A 256 -20.97 -25.69 27.81
CA ARG A 256 -22.12 -25.89 28.70
C ARG A 256 -22.67 -24.55 29.16
N ASN A 257 -23.92 -24.34 28.74
CA ASN A 257 -25.00 -23.47 29.21
C ASN A 257 -24.70 -21.99 29.47
#